data_AF-A0A090WNB1-F1
#
_entry.id   AF-A0A090WNB1-F1
#
_cell.length_a   1.000
_cell.length_b   1.000
_cell.length_c   1.000
_cell.angle_alpha   90.00
_cell.angle_beta   90.00
_cell.angle_gamma   90.00
#
_symmetry.space_group_name_H-M   'P 1'
#
loop_
_entity.id
_entity.type
_entity.pdbx_description
1 polymer ?
#
loop_
_entity_poly.entity_id
_entity_poly.type
_entity_poly.pdbx_seq_one_letter_code
_entity_poly.pdbx_strand_id
1 'polypeptide(L)' 'MNSVMEIGETIVFLKDGLIAWEGGNKEIFKTDNEAVTDFVYSSDLFKKVRIAQNEGF' A
#
# COMPACT_ATOMS: atom_id res chain seq x y z
N MET A 1 -0.06 -9.69 24.35
CA MET A 1 1.40 -9.61 24.10
C MET A 1 1.93 -10.72 23.18
N ASN A 2 1.16 -11.79 22.91
CA ASN A 2 1.42 -12.76 21.83
C ASN A 2 0.60 -12.50 20.54
N SER A 3 -0.07 -11.35 20.42
CA SER A 3 -1.04 -11.08 19.33
C SER A 3 -0.79 -9.79 18.57
N VAL A 4 0.29 -9.07 18.88
CA VAL A 4 0.67 -7.81 18.22
C VAL A 4 1.77 -8.04 17.17
N MET A 5 2.49 -9.16 17.25
CA MET A 5 3.62 -9.46 16.35
C MET A 5 3.26 -10.28 15.09
N GLU A 6 2.04 -10.81 14.96
CA GLU A 6 1.58 -11.50 13.73
C GLU A 6 0.65 -10.65 12.85
N ILE A 7 0.19 -9.48 13.32
CA ILE A 7 -1.00 -8.83 12.77
C ILE A 7 -0.71 -7.37 12.42
N GLY A 8 -0.60 -7.10 11.11
CA GLY A 8 -0.93 -5.79 10.55
C GLY A 8 0.00 -5.26 9.47
N GLU A 9 0.01 -5.86 8.27
CA GLU A 9 0.43 -5.19 7.02
C GLU A 9 -0.57 -4.06 6.62
N THR A 10 -1.25 -3.40 7.57
CA THR A 10 -2.37 -2.50 7.31
C THR A 10 -1.89 -1.09 6.99
N ILE A 11 -2.23 -0.63 5.79
CA ILE A 11 -2.00 0.71 5.27
C ILE A 11 -3.32 1.47 5.32
N VAL A 12 -3.30 2.70 5.84
CA VAL A 12 -4.44 3.61 5.84
C VAL A 12 -4.10 4.82 4.96
N PHE A 13 -4.88 5.03 3.92
CA PHE A 13 -4.79 6.19 3.04
C PHE A 13 -5.82 7.24 3.47
N LEU A 14 -5.32 8.43 3.79
CA LEU A 14 -6.15 9.57 4.18
C LEU A 14 -6.28 10.54 3.00
N LYS A 15 -7.51 10.97 2.71
CA LYS A 15 -7.81 12.04 1.77
C LYS A 15 -8.69 13.06 2.47
N ASP A 16 -8.27 14.33 2.42
CA ASP A 16 -8.99 15.46 3.03
C ASP A 16 -9.31 15.26 4.53
N GLY A 17 -8.39 14.59 5.25
CA GLY A 17 -8.54 14.32 6.68
C GLY A 17 -9.47 13.15 7.02
N LEU A 18 -9.98 12.43 6.02
CA LEU A 18 -10.83 11.25 6.18
C LEU A 18 -10.11 9.99 5.68
N ILE A 19 -10.46 8.83 6.27
CA ILE A 19 -10.00 7.53 5.79
C ILE A 19 -10.67 7.28 4.43
N ALA A 20 -9.86 7.31 3.38
CA ALA A 20 -10.29 7.06 2.01
C ALA A 20 -10.05 5.60 1.60
N TRP A 21 -9.10 4.92 2.25
CA TRP A 21 -8.85 3.50 2.04
C TRP A 21 -8.07 2.89 3.21
N GLU A 22 -8.31 1.62 3.51
CA GLU A 22 -7.59 0.84 4.50
C GLU A 22 -7.42 -0.59 3.97
N GLY A 23 -6.24 -1.18 4.11
CA GLY A 23 -6.00 -2.56 3.68
C GLY A 23 -4.52 -2.95 3.68
N GLY A 24 -4.23 -4.18 3.26
CA GLY A 24 -2.89 -4.75 3.22
C GLY A 24 -1.95 -4.15 2.17
N ASN A 25 -0.64 -4.32 2.33
CA ASN A 25 0.35 -4.02 1.27
C ASN A 25 0.13 -4.81 -0.04
N LYS A 26 -0.49 -5.99 0.00
CA LYS A 26 -0.85 -6.78 -1.20
C LYS A 26 -2.16 -6.30 -1.81
N GLU A 27 -3.03 -5.71 -1.00
CA GLU A 27 -4.35 -5.22 -1.40
C GLU A 27 -4.26 -3.81 -1.99
N ILE A 28 -3.29 -3.00 -1.55
CA ILE A 28 -3.08 -1.64 -2.08
C ILE A 28 -2.75 -1.62 -3.57
N PHE A 29 -2.17 -2.70 -4.11
CA PHE A 29 -1.90 -2.86 -5.55
C PHE A 29 -3.10 -3.37 -6.35
N LYS A 30 -4.15 -3.85 -5.68
CA LYS A 30 -5.36 -4.42 -6.28
C LYS A 30 -6.62 -3.62 -5.94
N THR A 31 -6.45 -2.42 -5.39
CA THR A 31 -7.58 -1.57 -5.02
C THR A 31 -8.20 -0.92 -6.26
N ASP A 32 -9.53 -0.87 -6.28
CA ASP A 32 -10.28 -0.13 -7.31
C ASP A 32 -10.37 1.38 -6.98
N ASN A 33 -9.75 1.82 -5.86
CA ASN A 33 -9.72 3.23 -5.49
C ASN A 33 -8.69 3.98 -6.34
N GLU A 34 -9.17 4.72 -7.35
CA GLU A 34 -8.36 5.51 -8.28
C GLU A 34 -7.40 6.47 -7.57
N ALA A 35 -7.81 7.10 -6.46
CA ALA A 35 -6.93 8.01 -5.72
C ALA A 35 -5.76 7.29 -5.04
N VAL A 36 -5.98 6.06 -4.55
CA VAL A 36 -4.92 5.23 -3.97
C VAL A 36 -4.00 4.70 -5.06
N THR A 37 -4.58 4.25 -6.17
CA THR A 37 -3.87 3.83 -7.38
C THR A 37 -2.96 4.95 -7.86
N ASP A 38 -3.48 6.13 -8.16
CA ASP A 38 -2.70 7.28 -8.61
C ASP A 38 -1.58 7.64 -7.64
N PHE A 39 -1.82 7.61 -6.33
CA PHE A 39 -0.81 7.87 -5.30
C PHE A 39 0.31 6.81 -5.30
N VAL A 40 -0.05 5.53 -5.41
CA VAL A 40 0.90 4.42 -5.45
C VAL A 40 1.77 4.47 -6.71
N TYR A 41 1.16 4.74 -7.87
CA TYR A 41 1.85 4.80 -9.16
C TYR A 41 2.64 6.09 -9.38
N SER A 42 2.27 7.21 -8.74
CA SER A 42 2.97 8.49 -8.85
C SER A 42 4.19 8.64 -7.91
N SER A 43 4.29 7.82 -6.86
CA SER A 43 5.27 8.02 -5.78
C SER A 43 6.46 7.03 -5.81
N ASP A 44 7.45 7.29 -4.95
CA ASP A 44 8.65 6.45 -4.76
C ASP A 44 8.36 4.96 -4.48
N LEU A 45 7.12 4.63 -4.09
CA LEU A 45 6.69 3.24 -3.98
C LEU A 45 6.78 2.51 -5.32
N PHE A 46 6.39 3.16 -6.43
CA PHE A 46 6.50 2.58 -7.77
C PHE A 46 7.96 2.36 -8.19
N LYS A 47 8.85 3.27 -7.79
CA LYS A 47 10.30 3.09 -7.98
C LYS A 47 10.79 1.87 -7.20
N LYS A 48 10.36 1.69 -5.95
CA LYS A 48 10.71 0.53 -5.12
C LYS A 48 10.12 -0.79 -5.65
N VAL A 49 8.88 -0.79 -6.12
CA VAL A 49 8.23 -1.95 -6.76
C VAL A 49 8.99 -2.36 -8.02
N ARG A 50 9.39 -1.38 -8.85
CA ARG A 50 10.20 -1.66 -10.05
C ARG A 50 11.58 -2.20 -9.72
N ILE A 51 12.23 -1.70 -8.67
CA ILE A 51 13.48 -2.26 -8.17
C ILE A 51 13.26 -3.71 -7.72
N ALA A 52 12.24 -3.99 -6.91
CA ALA A 52 11.94 -5.33 -6.43
C ALA A 52 11.58 -6.33 -7.55
N GLN A 53 10.86 -5.90 -8.60
CA GLN A 53 10.60 -6.74 -9.78
C GLN A 53 11.86 -6.99 -10.63
N ASN A 54 12.73 -5.98 -10.75
CA ASN A 54 13.96 -6.09 -11.54
C ASN A 54 15.08 -6.85 -10.82
N GLU A 55 15.08 -6.86 -9.49
CA GLU A 55 16.10 -7.56 -8.69
C GLU A 55 15.81 -9.04 -8.46
N GLY A 56 14.66 -9.56 -8.91
CA GLY A 56 14.39 -10.99 -9.04
C GLY A 56 14.34 -11.76 -7.71
N PHE A 57 13.15 -12.24 -7.37
CA PHE A 57 13.03 -13.60 -6.85
C PHE A 57 13.05 -14.57 -8.03
#